data_AF-A0A9D8H860-F1
#
_entry.id   AF-A0A9D8H860-F1
#
_cell.length_a   1.000
_cell.length_b   1.000
_cell.length_c   1.000
_cell.angle_alpha   90.00
_cell.angle_beta   90.00
_cell.angle_gamma   90.00
#
_symmetry.space_group_name_H-M   'P 1'
#
loop_
_entity.id
_entity.type
_entity.pdbx_description
1 polymer ?
#
loop_
_entity_poly.entity_id
_entity_poly.type
_entity_poly.pdbx_seq_one_letter_code
_entity_poly.pdbx_strand_id
1 'polypeptide(L)'
;MDRGGAMQNHTNRCRTLHLVDLENLLGEQRKHDVARGGLVHYLELARWSPGDQVVVAADHEIIRQIGFDKPVTCSLHAVRGEDAADTVLLGGAPAELVARRYDRLVIGSGDHIFLRRAMAVRDLGVGVLIVARADGCSRGYRRAGLPVAAFDGSASSGGGTLALAA
;
A
#
# COMPACT_ATOMS: atom_id res chain seq x y z
N MET A 1 -21.39 -5.91 -43.92
CA MET A 1 -20.31 -5.20 -43.21
C MET A 1 -20.53 -5.43 -41.73
N ASP A 2 -19.93 -6.50 -41.22
CA ASP A 2 -20.06 -6.95 -39.84
C ASP A 2 -18.81 -6.51 -39.08
N ARG A 3 -18.97 -5.61 -38.11
CA ARG A 3 -17.87 -5.21 -37.20
C ARG A 3 -18.07 -5.94 -35.88
N GLY A 4 -17.77 -7.24 -35.90
CA GLY A 4 -17.47 -8.03 -34.71
C GLY A 4 -16.20 -7.49 -34.05
N GLY A 5 -16.34 -6.40 -33.30
CA GLY A 5 -15.31 -5.93 -32.39
C GLY A 5 -15.20 -6.95 -31.28
N ALA A 6 -14.17 -7.80 -31.37
CA ALA A 6 -13.76 -8.67 -30.27
C ALA A 6 -13.64 -7.81 -29.01
N MET A 7 -14.59 -7.98 -28.10
CA MET A 7 -14.49 -7.53 -26.73
C MET A 7 -13.25 -8.25 -26.19
N GLN A 8 -12.15 -7.52 -26.17
CA GLN A 8 -10.95 -7.97 -25.48
C GLN A 8 -11.36 -8.07 -24.02
N ASN A 9 -11.81 -9.26 -23.63
CA ASN A 9 -11.94 -9.67 -22.25
C ASN A 9 -10.54 -9.54 -21.68
N HIS A 10 -10.25 -8.35 -21.13
CA HIS A 10 -9.16 -8.14 -20.22
C HIS A 10 -9.48 -9.07 -19.06
N THR A 11 -8.88 -10.26 -19.09
CA THR A 11 -8.92 -11.22 -18.01
C THR A 11 -8.59 -10.42 -16.75
N ASN A 12 -9.62 -10.19 -15.92
CA ASN A 12 -9.53 -9.33 -14.74
C ASN A 12 -8.50 -9.94 -13.80
N ARG A 13 -7.23 -9.59 -13.98
CA ARG A 13 -6.19 -9.82 -12.99
C ARG A 13 -6.63 -9.02 -11.78
N CYS A 14 -6.88 -9.70 -10.67
CA CYS A 14 -7.36 -9.05 -9.46
C CYS A 14 -6.47 -7.85 -9.14
N ARG A 15 -7.01 -6.63 -9.20
CA ARG A 15 -6.19 -5.42 -9.04
C ARG A 15 -6.16 -5.07 -7.57
N THR A 16 -4.98 -4.95 -6.99
CA THR A 16 -4.79 -4.51 -5.60
C THR A 16 -4.49 -3.01 -5.57
N LEU A 17 -5.14 -2.29 -4.67
CA LEU A 17 -4.74 -0.94 -4.27
C LEU A 17 -3.88 -1.02 -3.01
N HIS A 18 -2.70 -0.42 -3.05
CA HIS A 18 -1.81 -0.26 -1.90
C HIS A 18 -1.80 1.21 -1.46
N LEU A 19 -2.19 1.47 -0.21
CA LEU A 19 -2.05 2.77 0.45
C LEU A 19 -0.93 2.65 1.48
N VAL A 20 0.17 3.34 1.26
CA VAL A 20 1.40 3.18 2.05
C VAL A 20 1.73 4.48 2.75
N ASP A 21 1.59 4.49 4.07
CA ASP A 21 2.23 5.49 4.92
C ASP A 21 3.62 4.97 5.27
N LEU A 22 4.61 5.41 4.50
CA LEU A 22 5.96 4.90 4.64
C LEU A 22 6.63 5.41 5.93
N GLU A 23 6.22 6.57 6.44
CA GLU A 23 6.69 7.06 7.74
C GLU A 23 6.20 6.18 8.89
N ASN A 24 4.93 5.77 8.85
CA ASN A 24 4.36 4.89 9.86
C ASN A 24 5.02 3.51 9.86
N LEU A 25 5.33 2.97 8.67
CA LEU A 25 6.05 1.69 8.56
C LEU A 25 7.49 1.77 9.06
N LEU A 26 8.20 2.88 8.82
CA LEU A 26 9.58 3.04 9.26
C LEU A 26 9.68 3.46 10.74
N GLY A 27 8.65 4.14 11.27
CA GLY A 27 8.61 4.76 12.60
C GLY A 27 9.89 5.50 12.94
N GLU A 28 10.64 5.11 13.99
CA GLU A 28 11.90 5.79 14.37
C GLU A 28 13.12 5.44 13.49
N GLN A 29 13.04 4.41 12.64
CA GLN A 29 14.10 4.02 11.71
C GLN A 29 14.11 4.94 10.47
N ARG A 30 14.04 6.25 10.69
CA ARG A 30 14.01 7.30 9.65
C ARG A 30 15.38 7.68 9.12
N LYS A 31 16.44 7.00 9.58
CA LYS A 31 17.80 7.28 9.13
C LYS A 31 17.88 7.11 7.61
N HIS A 32 18.65 8.00 6.98
CA HIS A 32 18.88 7.97 5.54
C HIS A 32 19.33 6.56 5.09
N ASP A 33 18.79 6.11 3.96
CA ASP A 33 19.02 4.83 3.26
C ASP A 33 18.07 3.66 3.62
N VAL A 34 17.18 3.80 4.61
CA VAL A 34 16.26 2.70 4.99
C VAL A 34 14.96 2.70 4.16
N ALA A 35 14.56 3.85 3.60
CA ALA A 35 13.23 4.02 3.01
C ALA A 35 12.94 3.08 1.83
N ARG A 36 13.91 2.88 0.94
CA ARG A 36 13.76 1.98 -0.22
C ARG A 36 13.63 0.53 0.23
N GLY A 37 14.50 0.09 1.16
CA GLY A 37 14.46 -1.27 1.70
C GLY A 37 13.15 -1.55 2.44
N GLY A 38 12.66 -0.58 3.21
CA GLY A 38 11.35 -0.66 3.86
C GLY A 38 10.20 -0.77 2.86
N LEU A 39 10.23 -0.01 1.76
CA LEU A 39 9.21 -0.12 0.71
C LEU A 39 9.27 -1.49 0.00
N VAL A 40 10.46 -2.01 -0.29
CA VAL A 40 10.61 -3.36 -0.87
C VAL A 40 10.04 -4.42 0.07
N HIS A 41 10.41 -4.39 1.35
CA HIS A 41 9.91 -5.33 2.35
C HIS A 41 8.38 -5.25 2.49
N TYR A 42 7.81 -4.04 2.48
CA TYR A 42 6.36 -3.87 2.44
C TYR A 42 5.73 -4.54 1.22
N LEU A 43 6.29 -4.34 0.02
CA LEU A 43 5.74 -4.91 -1.22
C LEU A 43 5.76 -6.44 -1.20
N GLU A 44 6.80 -7.05 -0.63
CA GLU A 44 6.89 -8.50 -0.43
C GLU A 44 5.79 -9.02 0.52
N LEU A 45 5.66 -8.40 1.70
CA LEU A 45 4.61 -8.76 2.68
C LEU A 45 3.20 -8.56 2.13
N ALA A 46 3.00 -7.49 1.36
CA ALA A 46 1.73 -7.17 0.72
C ALA A 46 1.38 -8.14 -0.43
N ARG A 47 2.36 -8.92 -0.90
CA ARG A 47 2.28 -9.73 -2.12
C ARG A 47 1.93 -8.88 -3.34
N TRP A 48 2.64 -7.76 -3.50
CA TRP A 48 2.50 -6.90 -4.66
C TRP A 48 2.77 -7.68 -5.96
N SER A 49 2.05 -7.33 -7.02
CA SER A 49 2.17 -7.93 -8.34
C SER A 49 2.02 -6.89 -9.47
N PRO A 50 2.54 -7.19 -10.69
CA PRO A 50 2.34 -6.32 -11.84
C PRO A 50 0.86 -6.09 -12.18
N GLY A 51 0.43 -4.82 -12.14
CA GLY A 51 -0.96 -4.40 -12.35
C GLY A 51 -1.62 -3.79 -11.11
N ASP A 52 -1.02 -4.01 -9.94
CA ASP A 52 -1.39 -3.36 -8.70
C ASP A 52 -1.05 -1.86 -8.74
N GLN A 53 -1.87 -1.06 -8.06
CA GLN A 53 -1.65 0.37 -7.92
C GLN A 53 -1.07 0.67 -6.55
N VAL A 54 0.08 1.36 -6.52
CA VAL A 54 0.75 1.73 -5.28
C VAL A 54 0.75 3.25 -5.12
N VAL A 55 0.20 3.72 -4.01
CA VAL A 55 0.21 5.12 -3.59
C VAL A 55 0.97 5.21 -2.27
N VAL A 56 2.06 5.96 -2.27
CA VAL A 56 2.93 6.17 -1.11
C VAL A 56 2.82 7.62 -0.68
N ALA A 57 2.55 7.86 0.59
CA ALA A 57 2.66 9.15 1.23
C ALA A 57 3.69 9.10 2.36
N ALA A 58 4.50 10.14 2.46
CA ALA A 58 5.49 10.33 3.52
C ALA A 58 6.04 11.76 3.49
N ASP A 59 6.77 12.14 4.52
CA ASP A 59 7.58 13.34 4.56
C ASP A 59 8.52 13.45 3.35
N HIS A 60 8.73 14.68 2.91
CA HIS A 60 9.56 15.03 1.78
C HIS A 60 10.99 14.46 1.82
N GLU A 61 11.62 14.30 2.99
CA GLU A 61 12.96 13.71 3.12
C GLU A 61 12.95 12.21 2.78
N ILE A 62 11.90 11.48 3.17
CA ILE A 62 11.72 10.07 2.82
C ILE A 62 11.41 9.93 1.34
N ILE A 63 10.51 10.77 0.80
CA ILE A 63 10.18 10.75 -0.63
C ILE A 63 11.41 11.07 -1.49
N ARG A 64 12.29 11.97 -1.06
CA ARG A 64 13.56 12.24 -1.76
C ARG A 64 14.46 11.01 -1.87
N GLN A 65 14.49 10.14 -0.86
CA GLN A 65 15.31 8.92 -0.87
C GLN A 65 14.84 7.88 -1.90
N ILE A 66 13.53 7.80 -2.17
CA ILE A 66 12.95 6.82 -3.10
C ILE A 66 12.54 7.42 -4.44
N GLY A 67 12.52 8.75 -4.57
CA GLY A 67 11.94 9.46 -5.70
C GLY A 67 12.57 9.12 -7.05
N PHE A 68 13.88 8.88 -7.08
CA PHE A 68 14.62 8.57 -8.31
C PHE A 68 14.88 7.07 -8.53
N ASP A 69 14.72 6.25 -7.49
CA ASP A 69 14.97 4.79 -7.54
C ASP A 69 13.80 4.03 -6.89
N LYS A 70 12.63 4.14 -7.53
CA LYS A 70 11.42 3.45 -7.08
C LYS A 70 11.54 1.95 -7.43
N PRO A 71 11.27 1.03 -6.47
CA PRO A 71 11.31 -0.40 -6.75
C PRO A 71 10.20 -0.85 -7.71
N VAL A 72 9.09 -0.10 -7.79
CA VAL A 72 7.94 -0.34 -8.67
C VAL A 72 7.34 0.98 -9.13
N THR A 73 6.50 0.96 -10.17
CA THR A 73 5.70 2.13 -10.54
C THR A 73 4.70 2.48 -9.44
N CYS A 74 4.85 3.66 -8.84
CA CYS A 74 3.97 4.15 -7.79
C CYS A 74 3.77 5.67 -7.88
N SER A 75 2.67 6.14 -7.29
CA SER A 75 2.43 7.57 -7.03
C SER A 75 3.07 7.94 -5.70
N LEU A 76 3.96 8.92 -5.70
CA LEU A 76 4.63 9.43 -4.50
C LEU A 76 4.04 10.78 -4.11
N HIS A 77 3.64 10.91 -2.86
CA HIS A 77 3.10 12.13 -2.29
C HIS A 77 4.00 12.59 -1.14
N ALA A 78 4.81 13.62 -1.40
CA ALA A 78 5.53 14.33 -0.35
C ALA A 78 4.56 15.23 0.40
N VAL A 79 4.38 14.95 1.68
CA VAL A 79 3.45 15.67 2.55
C VAL A 79 4.20 16.28 3.74
N ARG A 80 3.59 17.26 4.41
CA ARG A 80 4.10 17.87 5.64
C ARG A 80 2.93 18.19 6.56
N GLY A 81 3.17 18.08 7.87
CA GLY A 81 2.18 18.32 8.90
C GLY A 81 1.60 17.04 9.48
N GLU A 82 0.98 17.18 10.66
CA GLU A 82 0.24 16.12 11.32
C GLU A 82 -0.90 15.62 10.42
N ASP A 83 -1.10 14.31 10.35
CA ASP A 83 -2.15 13.61 9.57
C ASP A 83 -2.15 13.87 8.04
N ALA A 84 -1.11 14.52 7.50
CA ALA A 84 -1.09 14.91 6.10
C ALA A 84 -1.00 13.69 5.16
N ALA A 85 -0.28 12.64 5.57
CA ALA A 85 -0.22 11.38 4.83
C ALA A 85 -1.60 10.71 4.78
N ASP A 86 -2.27 10.64 5.92
CA ASP A 86 -3.59 10.03 6.06
C ASP A 86 -4.63 10.73 5.20
N THR A 87 -4.63 12.07 5.22
CA THR A 87 -5.55 12.90 4.45
C THR A 87 -5.41 12.62 2.95
N VAL A 88 -4.18 12.55 2.45
CA VAL A 88 -3.90 12.28 1.04
C VAL A 88 -4.30 10.85 0.67
N LEU A 89 -3.91 9.86 1.47
CA LEU A 89 -4.19 8.45 1.19
C LEU A 89 -5.69 8.13 1.27
N LEU A 90 -6.38 8.60 2.31
CA LEU A 90 -7.82 8.38 2.49
C LEU A 90 -8.66 9.18 1.52
N GLY A 91 -8.23 10.39 1.15
CA GLY A 91 -8.90 11.23 0.16
C GLY A 91 -8.89 10.63 -1.24
N GLY A 92 -7.79 9.95 -1.62
CA GLY A 92 -7.64 9.28 -2.91
C GLY A 92 -8.36 7.92 -3.02
N ALA A 93 -8.85 7.37 -1.90
CA ALA A 93 -9.42 6.03 -1.86
C ALA A 93 -10.77 5.94 -1.12
N PRO A 94 -11.85 6.59 -1.60
CA PRO A 94 -13.20 6.33 -1.13
C PRO A 94 -13.56 4.84 -1.23
N ALA A 95 -14.32 4.29 -0.26
CA ALA A 95 -14.55 2.85 -0.17
C ALA A 95 -15.29 2.30 -1.40
N GLU A 96 -16.24 3.07 -1.91
CA GLU A 96 -17.03 2.75 -3.10
C GLU A 96 -16.16 2.78 -4.36
N LEU A 97 -15.22 3.72 -4.45
CA LEU A 97 -14.25 3.75 -5.54
C LEU A 97 -13.34 2.53 -5.49
N VAL A 98 -12.89 2.16 -4.29
CA VAL A 98 -12.05 0.97 -4.10
C VAL A 98 -12.81 -0.28 -4.57
N ALA A 99 -14.02 -0.49 -4.06
CA ALA A 99 -14.84 -1.65 -4.39
C ALA A 99 -15.22 -1.74 -5.88
N ARG A 100 -15.32 -0.61 -6.58
CA ARG A 100 -15.62 -0.60 -8.02
C ARG A 100 -14.42 -0.92 -8.91
N ARG A 101 -13.18 -0.82 -8.39
CA ARG A 101 -11.96 -0.86 -9.23
C ARG A 101 -10.94 -1.91 -8.82
N TYR A 102 -10.99 -2.39 -7.58
CA TYR A 102 -10.00 -3.26 -6.99
C TYR A 102 -10.69 -4.40 -6.24
N ASP A 103 -10.08 -5.57 -6.30
CA ASP A 103 -10.53 -6.76 -5.57
C ASP A 103 -9.89 -6.84 -4.18
N ARG A 104 -8.83 -6.03 -3.96
CA ARG A 104 -8.09 -6.00 -2.71
C ARG A 104 -7.58 -4.60 -2.36
N LEU A 105 -7.61 -4.28 -1.08
CA LEU A 105 -6.95 -3.13 -0.47
C LEU A 105 -5.87 -3.61 0.50
N VAL A 106 -4.66 -3.10 0.35
CA VAL A 106 -3.57 -3.28 1.33
C VAL A 106 -3.20 -1.93 1.91
N ILE A 107 -3.15 -1.84 3.24
CA ILE A 107 -2.79 -0.63 3.97
C ILE A 107 -1.47 -0.86 4.69
N GLY A 108 -0.45 -0.10 4.30
CA GLY A 108 0.84 -0.03 4.97
C GLY A 108 0.81 1.05 6.05
N SER A 109 0.11 0.78 7.15
CA SER A 109 0.07 1.65 8.34
C SER A 109 -0.51 0.88 9.53
N GLY A 110 0.03 1.13 10.71
CA GLY A 110 -0.52 0.66 11.98
C GLY A 110 -1.54 1.61 12.60
N ASP A 111 -1.71 2.81 12.06
CA ASP A 111 -2.60 3.82 12.65
C ASP A 111 -4.08 3.42 12.55
N HIS A 112 -4.84 3.65 13.62
CA HIS A 112 -6.28 3.44 13.68
C HIS A 112 -7.10 4.35 12.74
N ILE A 113 -6.54 5.45 12.23
CA ILE A 113 -7.27 6.38 11.35
C ILE A 113 -7.79 5.70 10.07
N PHE A 114 -7.07 4.70 9.55
CA PHE A 114 -7.51 3.92 8.38
C PHE A 114 -8.54 2.83 8.71
N LEU A 115 -8.79 2.52 9.99
CA LEU A 115 -9.65 1.40 10.40
C LEU A 115 -11.06 1.50 9.82
N ARG A 116 -11.68 2.68 9.89
CA ARG A 116 -13.03 2.88 9.33
C ARG A 116 -13.07 2.63 7.83
N ARG A 117 -12.03 3.07 7.10
CA ARG A 117 -11.93 2.84 5.65
C ARG A 117 -11.74 1.36 5.35
N ALA A 118 -10.84 0.69 6.06
CA ALA A 118 -10.58 -0.74 5.91
C ALA A 118 -11.85 -1.58 6.15
N MET A 119 -12.61 -1.27 7.20
CA MET A 119 -13.88 -1.94 7.48
C MET A 119 -14.92 -1.68 6.38
N ALA A 120 -15.11 -0.42 5.97
CA ALA A 120 -16.07 -0.08 4.92
C ALA A 120 -15.75 -0.81 3.59
N VAL A 121 -14.48 -0.89 3.22
CA VAL A 121 -14.03 -1.61 2.01
C VAL A 121 -14.28 -3.12 2.14
N ARG A 122 -13.97 -3.72 3.30
CA ARG A 122 -14.27 -5.13 3.56
C ARG A 122 -15.76 -5.42 3.51
N ASP A 123 -16.59 -4.56 4.10
CA ASP A 123 -18.05 -4.75 4.16
C ASP A 123 -18.69 -4.66 2.77
N LEU A 124 -18.00 -4.06 1.79
CA LEU A 124 -18.34 -4.07 0.36
C LEU A 124 -17.83 -5.32 -0.39
N GLY A 125 -17.24 -6.30 0.31
CA GLY A 125 -16.79 -7.57 -0.26
C GLY A 125 -15.36 -7.56 -0.81
N VAL A 126 -14.60 -6.49 -0.62
CA VAL A 126 -13.22 -6.37 -1.08
C VAL A 126 -12.26 -7.00 -0.06
N GLY A 127 -11.26 -7.75 -0.52
CA GLY A 127 -10.23 -8.29 0.37
C GLY A 127 -9.41 -7.17 1.03
N VAL A 128 -9.10 -7.28 2.33
CA VAL A 128 -8.29 -6.29 3.04
C VAL A 128 -7.11 -6.95 3.71
N LEU A 129 -5.93 -6.33 3.66
CA LEU A 129 -4.77 -6.67 4.48
C LEU A 129 -4.17 -5.40 5.09
N ILE A 130 -3.80 -5.48 6.37
CA ILE A 130 -3.00 -4.45 7.03
C ILE A 130 -1.56 -4.95 7.11
N VAL A 131 -0.60 -4.15 6.68
CA VAL A 131 0.83 -4.35 6.93
C VAL A 131 1.26 -3.28 7.90
N ALA A 132 1.73 -3.67 9.08
CA ALA A 132 2.03 -2.72 10.14
C ALA A 132 3.17 -3.21 11.03
N ARG A 133 3.91 -2.26 11.61
CA ARG A 133 4.88 -2.56 12.68
C ARG A 133 4.18 -3.16 13.88
N ALA A 134 4.83 -4.11 14.55
CA ALA A 134 4.24 -4.77 15.72
C ALA A 134 3.93 -3.78 16.88
N ASP A 135 4.79 -2.80 17.09
CA ASP A 135 4.69 -1.79 18.16
C ASP A 135 3.81 -0.59 17.81
N GLY A 136 3.62 -0.31 16.51
CA GLY A 136 2.76 0.76 15.99
C GLY A 136 1.36 0.31 15.55
N CYS A 137 1.02 -0.99 15.66
CA CYS A 137 -0.25 -1.52 15.15
C CYS A 137 -1.40 -1.32 16.15
N SER A 138 -2.42 -0.55 15.75
CA SER A 138 -3.65 -0.40 16.51
C SER A 138 -4.33 -1.76 16.77
N ARG A 139 -4.69 -1.99 18.04
CA ARG A 139 -5.49 -3.15 18.45
C ARG A 139 -6.86 -3.19 17.78
N GLY A 140 -7.34 -2.05 17.25
CA GLY A 140 -8.60 -1.94 16.54
C GLY A 140 -8.68 -2.86 15.32
N TYR A 141 -7.58 -3.05 14.58
CA TYR A 141 -7.55 -3.95 13.42
C TYR A 141 -7.87 -5.40 13.79
N ARG A 142 -7.17 -5.92 14.80
CA ARG A 142 -7.40 -7.28 15.29
C ARG A 142 -8.78 -7.46 15.89
N ARG A 143 -9.26 -6.48 16.67
CA ARG A 143 -10.63 -6.48 17.24
C ARG A 143 -11.70 -6.47 16.16
N ALA A 144 -11.47 -5.79 15.05
CA ALA A 144 -12.36 -5.78 13.89
C ALA A 144 -12.25 -7.05 13.03
N GLY A 145 -11.33 -7.98 13.34
CA GLY A 145 -11.11 -9.19 12.55
C GLY A 145 -10.40 -8.95 11.21
N LEU A 146 -9.69 -7.83 11.06
CA LEU A 146 -8.89 -7.56 9.86
C LEU A 146 -7.55 -8.32 9.94
N PRO A 147 -7.12 -9.01 8.87
CA PRO A 147 -5.84 -9.69 8.87
C PRO A 147 -4.70 -8.68 8.89
N VAL A 148 -3.66 -8.99 9.67
CA VAL A 148 -2.48 -8.14 9.85
C VAL A 148 -1.22 -8.95 9.55
N ALA A 149 -0.40 -8.47 8.62
CA ALA A 149 0.97 -8.91 8.42
C ALA A 149 1.91 -8.00 9.23
N ALA A 150 2.82 -8.61 9.98
CA ALA A 150 3.81 -7.88 10.75
C ALA A 150 4.93 -7.36 9.83
N PHE A 151 5.25 -6.08 9.97
CA PHE A 151 6.40 -5.43 9.37
C PHE A 151 7.49 -5.28 10.43
N ASP A 152 8.68 -5.83 10.21
CA ASP A 152 9.78 -5.78 11.19
C ASP A 152 10.88 -4.77 10.80
N GLY A 153 10.75 -4.13 9.64
CA GLY A 153 11.69 -3.11 9.17
C GLY A 153 13.06 -3.66 8.78
N SER A 154 13.25 -4.98 8.75
CA SER A 154 14.45 -5.57 8.22
C SER A 154 14.44 -5.38 6.70
N ALA A 155 15.27 -4.45 6.22
CA ALA A 155 15.61 -4.42 4.80
C ALA A 155 16.19 -5.80 4.49
N SER A 156 15.51 -6.58 3.66
CA SER A 156 16.05 -7.84 3.19
C SER A 156 17.43 -7.55 2.61
N SER A 157 18.47 -8.11 3.22
CA SER A 157 19.88 -7.89 2.86
C SER A 157 20.26 -8.56 1.53
N GLY A 158 19.28 -8.83 0.68
CA GLY A 158 19.45 -9.40 -0.64
C GLY A 158 19.07 -8.37 -1.68
N GLY A 159 19.94 -8.16 -2.68
CA GLY A 159 19.63 -7.46 -3.92
C GLY A 159 18.56 -8.19 -4.73
N GLY A 160 17.35 -8.29 -4.18
CA GLY A 160 16.19 -8.88 -4.79
C GLY A 160 15.59 -7.88 -5.77
N THR A 161 16.00 -7.99 -7.03
CA THR A 161 15.14 -7.55 -8.13
C THR A 161 13.80 -8.24 -7.92
N LEU A 162 12.73 -7.47 -7.65
CA LEU A 162 11.36 -7.98 -7.77
C LEU A 162 11.24 -8.49 -9.21
N ALA A 163 11.36 -9.80 -9.39
CA ALA A 163 11.35 -10.40 -10.70
C ALA A 163 10.01 -10.05 -11.35
N LEU A 164 10.08 -9.31 -12.48
CA LEU A 164 8.94 -9.11 -13.35
C LEU A 164 8.52 -10.50 -13.83
N ALA A 165 7.47 -11.06 -13.22
CA ALA A 165 6.77 -12.19 -13.80
C ALA A 165 6.09 -11.68 -15.08
N ALA A 166 6.70 -12.01 -16.22
CA ALA A 166 6.14 -11.85 -17.55
C ALA A 166 5.00 -12.85 -17.78
#